data_AF-A0A2A5M6V4-F1
#
_entry.id   AF-A0A2A5M6V4-F1
#
_cell.length_a   1.000
_cell.length_b   1.000
_cell.length_c   1.000
_cell.angle_alpha   90.00
_cell.angle_beta   90.00
_cell.angle_gamma   90.00
#
_symmetry.space_group_name_H-M   'P 1'
#
loop_
_entity.id
_entity.type
_entity.pdbx_description
1 polymer ?
#
loop_
_entity_poly.entity_id
_entity_poly.type
_entity_poly.pdbx_seq_one_letter_code
_entity_poly.pdbx_strand_id
1 'polypeptide(L)'
;HRFSTAGSEKGYIYHALSASAKVASIKALNNGAGKVRVIIKSEDELSVDVVKEYLSADERRPLTDEVSVELAKKREFIVDAKLLLLELSRANEISEKINALQKDFDLSVDLALGFIYKCLHQDGVYKSEILSIKEKIINEEEQELKDLPLENIIIADDEFATLSFSLSYEKAVL
;
A
#
# COMPACT_ATOMS: atom_id res chain seq x y z
N HIS A 1 -17.13 19.68 2.70
CA HIS A 1 -18.39 19.52 1.94
C HIS A 1 -19.19 18.38 2.55
N ARG A 2 -20.49 18.57 2.80
CA ARG A 2 -21.39 17.51 3.27
C ARG A 2 -22.05 16.90 2.03
N PHE A 3 -21.79 15.64 1.75
CA PHE A 3 -22.45 14.95 0.62
C PHE A 3 -23.80 14.43 1.12
N SER A 4 -24.88 14.82 0.43
CA SER A 4 -26.24 14.32 0.73
C SER A 4 -26.52 12.98 0.07
N THR A 5 -25.77 12.65 -0.98
CA THR A 5 -25.91 11.46 -1.82
C THR A 5 -24.52 11.09 -2.35
N ALA A 6 -24.24 9.80 -2.51
CA ALA A 6 -23.02 9.27 -3.09
C ALA A 6 -23.06 9.37 -4.64
N GLY A 7 -23.28 10.56 -5.21
CA GLY A 7 -23.43 10.72 -6.68
C GLY A 7 -22.13 11.00 -7.45
N SER A 8 -21.01 11.09 -6.76
CA SER A 8 -19.69 11.35 -7.35
C SER A 8 -18.67 10.44 -6.70
N GLU A 9 -17.50 10.26 -7.33
CA GLU A 9 -16.38 9.51 -6.76
C GLU A 9 -16.07 9.93 -5.31
N LYS A 10 -15.89 11.24 -5.07
CA LYS A 10 -15.65 11.78 -3.73
C LYS A 10 -16.84 11.57 -2.77
N GLY A 11 -18.06 11.54 -3.30
CA GLY A 11 -19.26 11.22 -2.52
C GLY A 11 -19.24 9.78 -2.03
N TYR A 12 -18.95 8.83 -2.92
CA TYR A 12 -18.78 7.42 -2.56
C TYR A 12 -17.67 7.22 -1.53
N ILE A 13 -16.51 7.83 -1.73
CA ILE A 13 -15.40 7.77 -0.77
C ILE A 13 -15.83 8.29 0.61
N TYR A 14 -16.47 9.46 0.67
CA TYR A 14 -16.95 10.04 1.92
C TYR A 14 -17.95 9.15 2.67
N HIS A 15 -18.95 8.63 1.95
CA HIS A 15 -19.97 7.78 2.54
C HIS A 15 -19.41 6.43 2.99
N ALA A 16 -18.49 5.85 2.22
CA ALA A 16 -17.86 4.59 2.55
C ALA A 16 -16.95 4.72 3.79
N LEU A 17 -16.18 5.82 3.93
CA LEU A 17 -15.39 6.11 5.14
C LEU A 17 -16.29 6.34 6.37
N SER A 18 -17.52 6.82 6.17
CA SER A 18 -18.49 7.02 7.25
C SER A 18 -19.14 5.71 7.72
N ALA A 19 -19.10 4.66 6.90
CA ALA A 19 -19.77 3.39 7.18
C ALA A 19 -19.01 2.53 8.21
N SER A 20 -17.68 2.57 8.19
CA SER A 20 -16.83 1.78 9.10
C SER A 20 -15.54 2.50 9.43
N ALA A 21 -15.26 2.67 10.74
CA ALA A 21 -14.00 3.23 11.22
C ALA A 21 -12.79 2.29 11.03
N LYS A 22 -13.01 1.04 10.62
CA LYS A 22 -11.95 0.06 10.35
C LYS A 22 -11.37 0.18 8.94
N VAL A 23 -11.99 0.98 8.08
CA VAL A 23 -11.50 1.22 6.72
C VAL A 23 -10.44 2.30 6.75
N ALA A 24 -9.22 1.94 6.38
CA ALA A 24 -8.07 2.85 6.36
C ALA A 24 -8.04 3.72 5.10
N SER A 25 -8.51 3.18 3.96
CA SER A 25 -8.52 3.90 2.69
C SER A 25 -9.55 3.33 1.73
N ILE A 26 -9.98 4.17 0.78
CA ILE A 26 -11.05 3.85 -0.18
C ILE A 26 -10.73 4.44 -1.55
N LYS A 27 -11.01 3.66 -2.59
CA LYS A 27 -11.05 4.13 -3.97
C LYS A 27 -12.41 3.79 -4.58
N ALA A 28 -13.04 4.77 -5.23
CA ALA A 28 -14.29 4.58 -5.95
C ALA A 28 -14.02 4.75 -7.44
N LEU A 29 -14.44 3.79 -8.25
CA LEU A 29 -14.16 3.73 -9.69
C LEU A 29 -15.46 3.56 -10.46
N ASN A 30 -15.50 4.18 -11.65
CA ASN A 30 -16.53 3.90 -12.62
C ASN A 30 -16.24 2.56 -13.31
N ASN A 31 -17.17 1.60 -13.20
CA ASN A 31 -17.06 0.27 -13.80
C ASN A 31 -18.14 0.00 -14.86
N GLY A 32 -18.63 1.06 -15.50
CA GLY A 32 -19.68 1.04 -16.51
C GLY A 32 -20.86 1.96 -16.17
N ALA A 33 -21.78 2.12 -17.12
CA ALA A 33 -22.98 2.92 -16.91
C ALA A 33 -23.80 2.39 -15.72
N GLY A 34 -23.97 3.22 -14.69
CA GLY A 34 -24.67 2.84 -13.46
C GLY A 34 -23.94 1.79 -12.62
N LYS A 35 -22.63 1.56 -12.82
CA LYS A 35 -21.86 0.58 -12.04
C LYS A 35 -20.70 1.25 -11.31
N VAL A 36 -20.70 1.11 -10.00
CA VAL A 36 -19.71 1.73 -9.12
C VAL A 36 -18.94 0.64 -8.39
N ARG A 37 -17.62 0.61 -8.62
CA ARG A 37 -16.70 -0.31 -7.95
C ARG A 37 -16.00 0.45 -6.83
N VAL A 38 -16.16 -0.02 -5.60
CA VAL A 38 -15.52 0.56 -4.41
C VAL A 38 -14.52 -0.44 -3.85
N ILE A 39 -13.25 -0.07 -3.86
CA ILE A 39 -12.18 -0.82 -3.22
C ILE A 39 -11.93 -0.23 -1.85
N ILE A 40 -11.89 -1.09 -0.82
CA ILE A 40 -11.56 -0.69 0.54
C ILE A 40 -10.27 -1.37 1.02
N LYS A 41 -9.43 -0.61 1.71
CA LYS A 41 -8.32 -1.14 2.49
C LYS A 41 -8.76 -1.29 3.94
N SER A 42 -8.83 -2.51 4.43
CA SER A 42 -9.27 -2.86 5.79
C SER A 42 -8.58 -4.14 6.23
N GLU A 43 -8.27 -4.26 7.52
CA GLU A 43 -7.82 -5.52 8.13
C GLU A 43 -9.00 -6.45 8.47
N ASP A 44 -10.22 -5.93 8.47
CA ASP A 44 -11.45 -6.67 8.77
C ASP A 44 -12.25 -6.91 7.49
N GLU A 45 -12.37 -8.19 7.11
CA GLU A 45 -13.13 -8.62 5.93
C GLU A 45 -14.61 -8.28 6.04
N LEU A 46 -15.17 -8.24 7.26
CA LEU A 46 -16.56 -7.86 7.50
C LEU A 46 -16.85 -6.41 7.09
N SER A 47 -15.80 -5.57 6.94
CA SER A 47 -15.96 -4.20 6.45
C SER A 47 -16.51 -4.15 5.03
N VAL A 48 -16.32 -5.19 4.21
CA VAL A 48 -16.89 -5.25 2.85
C VAL A 48 -18.41 -5.21 2.91
N ASP A 49 -19.02 -6.11 3.70
CA ASP A 49 -20.48 -6.21 3.79
C ASP A 49 -21.08 -4.98 4.44
N VAL A 50 -20.46 -4.46 5.52
CA VAL A 50 -20.90 -3.24 6.20
C VAL A 50 -20.91 -2.04 5.26
N VAL A 51 -19.82 -1.83 4.52
CA VAL A 51 -19.71 -0.71 3.56
C VAL A 51 -20.69 -0.90 2.40
N LYS A 52 -20.82 -2.13 1.89
CA LYS A 52 -21.73 -2.45 0.78
C LYS A 52 -23.18 -2.19 1.16
N GLU A 53 -23.63 -2.67 2.32
CA GLU A 53 -24.98 -2.43 2.81
C GLU A 53 -25.25 -0.93 3.00
N TYR A 54 -24.31 -0.22 3.62
CA TYR A 54 -24.43 1.22 3.85
C TYR A 54 -24.54 2.02 2.55
N LEU A 55 -23.67 1.75 1.57
CA LEU A 55 -23.65 2.44 0.27
C LEU A 55 -24.83 2.06 -0.61
N SER A 56 -25.35 0.84 -0.49
CA SER A 56 -26.45 0.35 -1.34
C SER A 56 -27.83 0.85 -0.89
N ALA A 57 -27.92 1.50 0.27
CA ALA A 57 -29.16 2.05 0.79
C ALA A 57 -29.77 3.12 -0.15
N ASP A 58 -31.08 3.00 -0.41
CA ASP A 58 -31.82 3.85 -1.36
C ASP A 58 -31.74 5.35 -1.05
N GLU A 59 -31.53 5.73 0.21
CA GLU A 59 -31.38 7.12 0.64
C GLU A 59 -30.01 7.74 0.29
N ARG A 60 -29.00 6.91 -0.05
CA ARG A 60 -27.61 7.34 -0.26
C ARG A 60 -27.14 7.18 -1.69
N ARG A 61 -27.43 6.05 -2.35
CA ARG A 61 -26.98 5.83 -3.73
C ARG A 61 -27.87 6.58 -4.71
N PRO A 62 -27.32 7.03 -5.85
CA PRO A 62 -28.14 7.40 -7.00
C PRO A 62 -29.00 6.21 -7.44
N LEU A 63 -30.20 6.52 -7.94
CA LEU A 63 -31.23 5.53 -8.26
C LEU A 63 -30.74 4.44 -9.23
N THR A 64 -29.93 4.83 -10.21
CA THR A 64 -29.43 3.96 -11.28
C THR A 64 -28.15 3.21 -10.94
N ASP A 65 -27.54 3.51 -9.80
CA ASP A 65 -26.22 2.99 -9.48
C ASP A 65 -26.32 1.64 -8.76
N GLU A 66 -25.53 0.69 -9.25
CA GLU A 66 -25.25 -0.61 -8.68
C GLU A 66 -23.84 -0.58 -8.08
N VAL A 67 -23.75 -0.79 -6.76
CA VAL A 67 -22.49 -0.65 -6.01
C VAL A 67 -21.93 -2.04 -5.69
N SER A 68 -20.68 -2.28 -6.10
CA SER A 68 -19.88 -3.42 -5.64
C SER A 68 -18.78 -2.93 -4.71
N VAL A 69 -18.54 -3.67 -3.62
CA VAL A 69 -17.46 -3.39 -2.67
C VAL A 69 -16.56 -4.62 -2.57
N GLU A 70 -15.26 -4.40 -2.51
CA GLU A 70 -14.26 -5.47 -2.35
C GLU A 70 -13.02 -4.98 -1.59
N LEU A 71 -12.24 -5.93 -1.07
CA LEU A 71 -10.96 -5.63 -0.43
C LEU A 71 -9.88 -5.35 -1.46
N ALA A 72 -9.00 -4.44 -1.10
CA ALA A 72 -7.76 -4.22 -1.81
C ALA A 72 -6.80 -5.40 -1.67
N LYS A 73 -6.07 -5.69 -2.74
CA LYS A 73 -5.04 -6.72 -2.77
C LYS A 73 -3.75 -6.17 -2.18
N LYS A 74 -3.20 -6.90 -1.20
CA LYS A 74 -1.92 -6.57 -0.60
C LYS A 74 -0.78 -7.13 -1.44
N ARG A 75 0.21 -6.29 -1.77
CA ARG A 75 1.48 -6.70 -2.39
C ARG A 75 2.62 -6.50 -1.41
N GLU A 76 3.37 -7.55 -1.11
CA GLU A 76 4.46 -7.52 -0.13
C GLU A 76 5.82 -7.50 -0.83
N PHE A 77 6.61 -6.45 -0.62
CA PHE A 77 7.94 -6.30 -1.21
C PHE A 77 9.05 -6.38 -0.16
N ILE A 78 10.13 -7.06 -0.53
CA ILE A 78 11.36 -7.20 0.25
C ILE A 78 12.49 -6.59 -0.57
N VAL A 79 13.15 -5.58 -0.01
CA VAL A 79 14.32 -4.94 -0.62
C VAL A 79 15.57 -5.47 0.05
N ASP A 80 16.36 -6.24 -0.70
CA ASP A 80 17.69 -6.67 -0.28
C ASP A 80 18.69 -5.54 -0.60
N ALA A 81 19.31 -4.98 0.43
CA ALA A 81 20.24 -3.87 0.28
C ALA A 81 21.53 -4.06 1.09
N LYS A 82 22.61 -3.51 0.54
CA LYS A 82 23.91 -3.41 1.19
C LYS A 82 24.18 -1.95 1.54
N LEU A 83 24.49 -1.69 2.80
CA LEU A 83 24.80 -0.37 3.32
C LEU A 83 26.30 -0.28 3.67
N LEU A 84 26.99 0.68 3.07
CA LEU A 84 28.31 1.10 3.53
C LEU A 84 28.12 2.12 4.65
N LEU A 85 28.53 1.76 5.86
CA LEU A 85 28.37 2.60 7.04
C LEU A 85 29.68 3.31 7.37
N LEU A 86 29.59 4.56 7.83
CA LEU A 86 30.74 5.30 8.38
C LEU A 86 31.28 4.59 9.64
N GLU A 87 30.37 4.09 10.48
CA GLU A 87 30.67 3.38 11.72
C GLU A 87 29.82 2.11 11.83
N LEU A 88 30.46 0.94 11.81
CA LEU A 88 29.76 -0.35 11.91
C LEU A 88 29.03 -0.55 13.24
N SER A 89 29.49 0.09 14.33
CA SER A 89 28.83 0.04 15.64
C SER A 89 27.39 0.58 15.61
N ARG A 90 27.05 1.43 14.63
CA ARG A 90 25.71 2.03 14.46
C ARG A 90 24.75 1.18 13.64
N ALA A 91 25.16 -0.01 13.17
CA ALA A 91 24.34 -0.83 12.27
C ALA A 91 22.94 -1.13 12.85
N ASN A 92 22.85 -1.51 14.12
CA ASN A 92 21.57 -1.81 14.77
C ASN A 92 20.65 -0.58 14.81
N GLU A 93 21.14 0.57 15.28
CA GLU A 93 20.40 1.84 15.33
C GLU A 93 19.85 2.23 13.95
N ILE A 94 20.69 2.14 12.91
CA ILE A 94 20.30 2.46 11.52
C ILE A 94 19.26 1.46 11.02
N SER A 95 19.45 0.17 11.31
CA SER A 95 18.50 -0.87 10.92
C SER A 95 17.12 -0.65 11.54
N GLU A 96 17.05 -0.24 12.81
CA GLU A 96 15.80 0.04 13.50
C GLU A 96 15.10 1.25 12.91
N LYS A 97 15.86 2.31 12.59
CA LYS A 97 15.34 3.49 11.89
C LYS A 97 14.74 3.12 10.53
N ILE A 98 15.46 2.37 9.69
CA ILE A 98 14.97 1.95 8.37
C ILE A 98 13.72 1.06 8.51
N ASN A 99 13.74 0.12 9.46
CA ASN A 99 12.61 -0.77 9.71
C ASN A 99 11.42 -0.08 10.39
N ALA A 100 11.61 1.12 10.97
CA ALA A 100 10.53 1.94 11.50
C ALA A 100 9.91 2.87 10.44
N LEU A 101 10.58 3.09 9.30
CA LEU A 101 10.00 3.83 8.19
C LEU A 101 8.76 3.13 7.64
N GLN A 102 7.83 3.92 7.08
CA GLN A 102 6.53 3.47 6.62
C GLN A 102 6.61 2.17 5.81
N LYS A 103 5.99 1.12 6.36
CA LYS A 103 5.90 -0.21 5.78
C LYS A 103 4.61 -0.44 5.02
N ASP A 104 3.60 0.40 5.23
CA ASP A 104 2.26 0.22 4.70
C ASP A 104 1.79 1.47 3.96
N PHE A 105 1.50 1.32 2.67
CA PHE A 105 1.18 2.41 1.75
C PHE A 105 -0.34 2.51 1.54
N ASP A 106 -0.77 3.70 1.15
CA ASP A 106 -2.15 3.92 0.79
C ASP A 106 -2.49 3.23 -0.56
N LEU A 107 -3.78 3.10 -0.88
CA LEU A 107 -4.25 2.50 -2.14
C LEU A 107 -3.64 3.21 -3.35
N SER A 108 -3.20 2.44 -4.34
CA SER A 108 -2.72 2.96 -5.62
C SER A 108 -1.53 3.94 -5.49
N VAL A 109 -0.74 3.80 -4.43
CA VAL A 109 0.50 4.56 -4.27
C VAL A 109 1.67 3.77 -4.83
N ASP A 110 2.22 4.25 -5.94
CA ASP A 110 3.41 3.67 -6.55
C ASP A 110 4.63 3.73 -5.63
N LEU A 111 5.48 2.70 -5.69
CA LEU A 111 6.77 2.69 -5.02
C LEU A 111 7.85 3.15 -6.01
N ALA A 112 8.15 4.45 -5.98
CA ALA A 112 9.26 5.00 -6.75
C ALA A 112 10.61 4.50 -6.22
N LEU A 113 11.53 4.12 -7.12
CA LEU A 113 12.86 3.64 -6.74
C LEU A 113 13.64 4.68 -5.91
N GLY A 114 13.49 5.97 -6.26
CA GLY A 114 14.08 7.07 -5.49
C GLY A 114 13.58 7.17 -4.05
N PHE A 115 12.32 6.77 -3.79
CA PHE A 115 11.79 6.69 -2.42
C PHE A 115 12.45 5.54 -1.65
N ILE A 116 12.68 4.39 -2.28
CA ILE A 116 13.37 3.26 -1.64
C ILE A 116 14.81 3.68 -1.25
N TYR A 117 15.53 4.33 -2.15
CA TYR A 117 16.85 4.90 -1.82
C TYR A 117 16.79 5.94 -0.71
N LYS A 118 15.77 6.81 -0.70
CA LYS A 118 15.55 7.77 0.39
C LYS A 118 15.37 7.07 1.73
N CYS A 119 14.65 5.94 1.78
CA CYS A 119 14.51 5.15 3.01
C CYS A 119 15.85 4.58 3.47
N LEU A 120 16.68 4.09 2.55
CA LEU A 120 18.01 3.54 2.86
C LEU A 120 19.04 4.62 3.22
N HIS A 121 18.80 5.88 2.85
CA HIS A 121 19.67 7.00 3.15
C HIS A 121 19.38 7.54 4.56
N GLN A 122 20.04 6.95 5.55
CA GLN A 122 19.98 7.40 6.95
C GLN A 122 21.28 8.06 7.39
N ASP A 123 21.21 8.85 8.46
CA ASP A 123 22.41 9.37 9.12
C ASP A 123 23.38 8.23 9.48
N GLY A 124 24.65 8.37 9.10
CA GLY A 124 25.67 7.34 9.27
C GLY A 124 25.83 6.36 8.10
N VAL A 125 24.95 6.41 7.09
CA VAL A 125 25.08 5.64 5.84
C VAL A 125 25.87 6.46 4.82
N TYR A 126 27.02 5.93 4.38
CA TYR A 126 27.84 6.54 3.34
C TYR A 126 27.30 6.24 1.93
N LYS A 127 26.93 4.98 1.68
CA LYS A 127 26.39 4.53 0.40
C LYS A 127 25.38 3.42 0.61
N SER A 128 24.29 3.45 -0.15
CA SER A 128 23.29 2.40 -0.20
C SER A 128 23.30 1.75 -1.58
N GLU A 129 23.31 0.43 -1.62
CA GLU A 129 23.24 -0.37 -2.84
C GLU A 129 22.06 -1.33 -2.72
N ILE A 130 21.08 -1.21 -3.61
CA ILE A 130 19.98 -2.16 -3.70
C ILE A 130 20.46 -3.33 -4.57
N LEU A 131 20.46 -4.52 -3.99
CA LEU A 131 20.90 -5.75 -4.66
C LEU A 131 19.76 -6.39 -5.43
N SER A 132 18.57 -6.45 -4.83
CA SER A 132 17.36 -6.96 -5.48
C SER A 132 16.10 -6.44 -4.79
N ILE A 133 15.00 -6.43 -5.54
CA ILE A 133 13.65 -6.21 -5.02
C ILE A 133 12.88 -7.49 -5.32
N LYS A 134 12.25 -8.07 -4.29
CA LYS A 134 11.46 -9.29 -4.39
C LYS A 134 10.03 -8.99 -4.01
N GLU A 135 9.10 -9.53 -4.77
CA GLU A 135 7.69 -9.59 -4.40
C GLU A 135 7.38 -10.96 -3.82
N LYS A 136 6.75 -10.98 -2.66
CA LYS A 136 6.26 -12.21 -2.06
C LYS A 136 4.87 -12.51 -2.62
N ILE A 137 4.78 -13.60 -3.35
CA ILE A 137 3.55 -14.11 -3.95
C ILE A 137 3.08 -15.28 -3.09
N ILE A 138 1.86 -15.19 -2.59
CA ILE A 138 1.22 -16.24 -1.79
C ILE A 138 0.19 -16.92 -2.69
N ASN A 139 0.46 -18.16 -3.07
CA ASN A 139 -0.50 -19.04 -3.73
C ASN A 139 -1.04 -20.04 -2.70
N GLU A 140 -2.13 -20.73 -3.03
CA GLU A 140 -2.91 -21.57 -2.09
C GLU A 140 -2.08 -22.57 -1.27
N GLU A 141 -0.91 -23.01 -1.76
CA GLU A 141 -0.03 -23.98 -1.08
C GLU A 141 1.46 -23.59 -1.05
N GLU A 142 1.87 -22.48 -1.68
CA GLU A 142 3.28 -22.12 -1.85
C GLU A 142 3.54 -20.61 -1.66
N GLN A 143 4.68 -20.29 -1.04
CA GLN A 143 5.20 -18.94 -0.97
C GLN A 143 6.39 -18.82 -1.91
N GLU A 144 6.27 -17.95 -2.90
CA GLU A 144 7.34 -17.67 -3.87
C GLU A 144 7.86 -16.24 -3.67
N LEU A 145 9.18 -16.06 -3.78
CA LEU A 145 9.81 -14.75 -3.88
C LEU A 145 10.18 -14.53 -5.33
N LYS A 146 9.44 -13.64 -5.99
CA LYS A 146 9.69 -13.27 -7.38
C LYS A 146 10.60 -12.05 -7.44
N ASP A 147 11.74 -12.18 -8.10
CA ASP A 147 12.62 -11.05 -8.37
C ASP A 147 11.97 -10.06 -9.35
N LEU A 148 12.12 -8.78 -9.04
CA LEU A 148 11.66 -7.64 -9.83
C LEU A 148 12.85 -6.81 -10.33
N PRO A 149 12.70 -6.13 -11.48
CA PRO A 149 13.70 -5.17 -11.93
C PRO A 149 13.83 -4.00 -10.94
N LEU A 150 15.02 -3.39 -10.89
CA LEU A 150 15.30 -2.22 -10.08
C LEU A 150 14.71 -0.95 -10.72
N GLU A 151 13.39 -0.87 -10.74
CA GLU A 151 12.61 0.20 -11.35
C GLU A 151 11.48 0.64 -10.40
N ASN A 152 10.69 1.63 -10.83
CA ASN A 152 9.49 2.01 -10.10
C ASN A 152 8.48 0.86 -10.13
N ILE A 153 7.88 0.55 -8.97
CA ILE A 153 6.85 -0.47 -8.85
C ILE A 153 5.49 0.25 -8.93
N ILE A 154 4.74 -0.06 -9.98
CA ILE A 154 3.40 0.47 -10.18
C ILE A 154 2.41 -0.35 -9.38
N ILE A 155 1.52 0.34 -8.64
CA ILE A 155 0.50 -0.25 -7.79
C ILE A 155 -0.88 0.06 -8.39
N ALA A 156 -1.64 -0.98 -8.70
CA ALA A 156 -2.95 -0.82 -9.33
C ALA A 156 -3.98 -0.13 -8.40
N ASP A 157 -5.09 0.31 -8.98
CA ASP A 157 -6.16 0.99 -8.25
C ASP A 157 -6.75 0.14 -7.11
N ASP A 158 -6.75 -1.18 -7.28
CA ASP A 158 -7.26 -2.16 -6.32
C ASP A 158 -6.17 -2.79 -5.44
N GLU A 159 -4.96 -2.21 -5.44
CA GLU A 159 -3.80 -2.73 -4.73
C GLU A 159 -3.25 -1.72 -3.71
N PHE A 160 -2.56 -2.24 -2.70
CA PHE A 160 -1.65 -1.47 -1.86
C PHE A 160 -0.37 -2.24 -1.60
N ALA A 161 0.72 -1.50 -1.44
CA ALA A 161 2.03 -2.08 -1.20
C ALA A 161 2.35 -2.13 0.30
N THR A 162 3.15 -3.13 0.66
CA THR A 162 3.94 -3.10 1.89
C THR A 162 5.41 -3.32 1.57
N LEU A 163 6.29 -2.67 2.33
CA LEU A 163 7.72 -2.65 2.07
C LEU A 163 8.48 -3.10 3.32
N SER A 164 9.44 -4.00 3.12
CA SER A 164 10.37 -4.46 4.15
C SER A 164 11.80 -4.49 3.61
N PHE A 165 12.77 -4.43 4.50
CA PHE A 165 14.18 -4.36 4.15
C PHE A 165 14.96 -5.52 4.77
N SER A 166 15.81 -6.12 3.95
CA SER A 166 16.82 -7.10 4.32
C SER A 166 18.18 -6.46 4.11
N LEU A 167 18.86 -6.13 5.20
CA LEU A 167 20.02 -5.24 5.21
C LEU A 167 21.30 -5.98 5.55
N SER A 168 22.33 -5.75 4.75
CA SER A 168 23.71 -6.15 5.03
C SER A 168 24.60 -4.92 5.17
N TYR A 169 25.69 -5.04 5.93
CA TYR A 169 26.52 -3.89 6.32
C TYR A 169 27.99 -4.14 6.03
N GLU A 170 28.69 -3.10 5.59
CA GLU A 170 30.14 -3.09 5.46
C GLU A 170 30.69 -1.71 5.88
N LYS A 171 31.92 -1.68 6.40
CA LYS A 171 32.56 -0.41 6.76
C LYS A 171 32.93 0.35 5.49
N ALA A 172 32.57 1.62 5.41
CA ALA A 172 32.99 2.49 4.33
C ALA A 172 34.54 2.63 4.32
N VAL A 173 35.13 2.45 3.15
CA VAL A 173 36.51 2.83 2.88
C VAL A 173 36.46 4.20 2.20
N LEU A 174 36.98 5.22 2.87
CA LEU A 174 37.00 6.61 2.42
C LEU A 174 38.28 6.92 1.64
#